data_AF-A0A1V4TXV3-F1
#
_entry.id   AF-A0A1V4TXV3-F1
#
_cell.length_a   1.000
_cell.length_b   1.000
_cell.length_c   1.000
_cell.angle_alpha   90.00
_cell.angle_beta   90.00
_cell.angle_gamma   90.00
#
_symmetry.space_group_name_H-M   'P 1'
#
loop_
_entity.id
_entity.type
_entity.pdbx_description
1 polymer ?
#
loop_
_entity_poly.entity_id
_entity_poly.type
_entity_poly.pdbx_seq_one_letter_code
_entity_poly.pdbx_strand_id
1 'polypeptide(L)'
;MSKALEEMGGVVSSMKRVEGEILHAEVGYSGISADIKIKDDELNRLYEYDNSMIESLNFIDDALIKVPGMVRSGNDAGLRDAVEAVRTRVDGLESRFKRRKAAITGTGL
;
A
#
# COMPACT_ATOMS: atom_id res chain seq x y z
N MET A 1 25.49 -13.46 3.76
CA MET A 1 24.61 -12.46 3.14
C MET A 1 24.03 -11.58 4.24
N SER A 2 23.74 -10.32 3.96
CA SER A 2 23.09 -9.44 4.94
C SER A 2 21.67 -9.92 5.20
N LYS A 3 21.28 -10.13 6.47
CA LYS A 3 19.94 -10.54 6.89
C LYS A 3 18.84 -9.63 6.30
N ALA A 4 19.14 -8.35 6.14
CA ALA A 4 18.22 -7.37 5.54
C ALA A 4 17.91 -7.67 4.06
N LEU A 5 18.88 -8.20 3.31
CA LEU A 5 18.67 -8.59 1.91
C LEU A 5 17.78 -9.83 1.80
N GLU A 6 17.87 -10.76 2.76
CA GLU A 6 16.96 -11.91 2.84
C GLU A 6 15.54 -11.44 3.17
N GLU A 7 15.39 -10.53 4.13
CA GLU A 7 14.10 -9.93 4.52
C GLU A 7 13.46 -9.12 3.39
N MET A 8 14.27 -8.47 2.53
CA MET A 8 13.79 -7.76 1.35
C MET A 8 13.04 -8.69 0.38
N GLY A 9 13.41 -9.97 0.28
CA GLY A 9 12.66 -10.94 -0.50
C GLY A 9 11.21 -11.11 -0.01
N GLY A 10 11.01 -11.08 1.31
CA GLY A 10 9.68 -11.08 1.92
C GLY A 10 8.89 -9.82 1.58
N VAL A 11 9.54 -8.65 1.61
CA VAL A 11 8.92 -7.37 1.22
C VAL A 11 8.46 -7.38 -0.24
N VAL A 12 9.29 -7.91 -1.16
CA VAL A 12 8.92 -8.06 -2.58
C VAL A 12 7.69 -8.95 -2.75
N SER A 13 7.61 -10.04 -1.99
CA SER A 13 6.43 -10.93 -1.99
C SER A 13 5.17 -10.18 -1.53
N SER A 14 5.26 -9.41 -0.44
CA SER A 14 4.16 -8.57 0.03
C SER A 14 3.73 -7.53 -1.01
N MET A 15 4.69 -6.86 -1.67
CA MET A 15 4.38 -5.88 -2.72
C MET A 15 3.60 -6.51 -3.87
N LYS A 16 4.07 -7.66 -4.39
CA LYS A 16 3.39 -8.38 -5.48
C LYS A 16 1.98 -8.83 -5.09
N ARG A 17 1.80 -9.25 -3.84
CA ARG A 17 0.47 -9.60 -3.31
C ARG A 17 -0.45 -8.39 -3.30
N VAL A 18 -0.01 -7.25 -2.75
CA VAL A 18 -0.80 -6.02 -2.70
C VAL A 18 -1.12 -5.49 -4.10
N GLU A 19 -0.15 -5.51 -5.01
CA GLU A 19 -0.34 -5.23 -6.43
C GLU A 19 -1.43 -6.13 -7.03
N GLY A 20 -1.34 -7.44 -6.81
CA GLY A 20 -2.34 -8.40 -7.26
C GLY A 20 -3.73 -8.11 -6.71
N GLU A 21 -3.86 -7.76 -5.43
CA GLU A 21 -5.13 -7.38 -4.80
C GLU A 21 -5.72 -6.10 -5.40
N ILE A 22 -4.88 -5.12 -5.77
CA ILE A 22 -5.31 -3.87 -6.40
C ILE A 22 -5.73 -4.12 -7.85
N LEU A 23 -4.94 -4.88 -8.63
CA LEU A 23 -5.21 -5.18 -10.03
C LEU A 23 -6.47 -6.04 -10.23
N HIS A 24 -6.72 -6.98 -9.32
CA HIS A 24 -7.88 -7.88 -9.34
C HIS A 24 -9.00 -7.44 -8.40
N ALA A 25 -8.96 -6.18 -7.96
CA ALA A 25 -10.05 -5.60 -7.21
C ALA A 25 -11.30 -5.61 -8.10
N GLU A 26 -12.23 -6.53 -7.84
CA GLU A 26 -13.56 -6.43 -8.45
C GLU A 26 -14.11 -5.05 -8.10
N VAL A 27 -14.35 -4.22 -9.13
CA VAL A 27 -15.00 -2.93 -8.99
C VAL A 27 -16.38 -3.19 -8.43
N GLY A 28 -16.52 -3.03 -7.12
CA GLY A 28 -17.76 -3.22 -6.38
C GLY A 28 -18.79 -2.15 -6.70
N TYR A 29 -19.25 -2.08 -7.94
CA TYR A 29 -20.65 -1.81 -8.21
C TYR A 29 -21.37 -3.15 -8.06
N SER A 30 -21.68 -3.54 -6.82
CA SER A 30 -22.67 -4.60 -6.63
C SER A 30 -23.95 -4.05 -7.27
N GLY A 31 -24.39 -4.67 -8.38
CA GLY A 31 -25.56 -4.26 -9.17
C GLY A 31 -26.91 -4.31 -8.46
N ILE A 32 -26.93 -4.20 -7.12
CA ILE A 32 -28.13 -3.93 -6.34
C ILE A 32 -28.43 -2.45 -6.50
N SER A 33 -29.17 -2.16 -7.56
CA SER A 33 -29.93 -0.92 -7.77
C SER A 33 -30.45 -0.36 -6.45
N ALA A 34 -30.03 0.84 -6.11
CA ALA A 34 -30.77 1.72 -5.23
C ALA A 34 -30.35 3.16 -5.54
N ASP A 35 -31.28 4.08 -5.33
CA ASP A 35 -31.24 5.54 -5.44
C ASP A 35 -30.15 6.22 -4.56
N ILE A 36 -28.97 5.62 -4.43
CA ILE A 36 -27.88 6.06 -3.56
C ILE A 36 -27.17 7.22 -4.26
N LYS A 37 -27.62 8.43 -3.96
CA LYS A 37 -26.78 9.61 -4.09
C LYS A 37 -25.60 9.43 -3.13
N ILE A 38 -24.41 9.14 -3.67
CA ILE A 38 -23.16 9.28 -2.92
C ILE A 38 -23.15 10.72 -2.38
N LYS A 39 -23.12 10.88 -1.06
CA LYS A 39 -23.06 12.20 -0.45
C LYS A 39 -21.67 12.78 -0.71
N ASP A 40 -21.56 14.10 -0.83
CA ASP A 40 -20.27 14.78 -1.07
C ASP A 40 -19.21 14.36 -0.03
N ASP A 41 -19.61 14.09 1.21
CA ASP A 41 -18.72 13.59 2.27
C ASP A 41 -18.16 12.18 2.00
N GLU A 42 -18.98 11.29 1.41
CA GLU A 42 -18.56 9.92 1.06
C GLU A 42 -17.62 9.95 -0.14
N LEU A 43 -17.88 10.85 -1.10
CA LEU A 43 -17.00 11.08 -2.24
C LEU A 43 -15.65 11.69 -1.81
N ASN A 44 -15.68 12.68 -0.91
CA ASN A 44 -14.46 13.28 -0.35
C ASN A 44 -13.61 12.23 0.38
N ARG A 45 -14.23 11.33 1.14
CA ARG A 45 -13.51 10.22 1.79
C ARG A 45 -12.82 9.29 0.78
N LEU A 46 -13.46 9.00 -0.35
CA LEU A 46 -12.84 8.21 -1.41
C LEU A 46 -11.59 8.90 -1.98
N TYR A 47 -11.66 10.21 -2.21
CA TYR A 47 -10.50 10.99 -2.65
C TYR A 47 -9.38 11.04 -1.60
N GLU A 48 -9.72 11.18 -0.32
CA GLU A 48 -8.74 11.11 0.77
C GLU A 48 -8.06 9.74 0.80
N TYR A 49 -8.81 8.65 0.63
CA TYR A 49 -8.22 7.31 0.52
C TYR A 49 -7.27 7.21 -0.67
N ASP A 50 -7.68 7.67 -1.85
CA ASP A 50 -6.86 7.62 -3.07
C ASP A 50 -5.57 8.44 -2.92
N ASN A 51 -5.66 9.68 -2.41
CA ASN A 51 -4.49 10.50 -2.11
C ASN A 51 -3.55 9.80 -1.12
N SER A 52 -4.11 9.20 -0.06
CA SER A 52 -3.34 8.48 0.95
C SER A 52 -2.60 7.26 0.35
N MET A 53 -3.18 6.58 -0.64
CA MET A 53 -2.50 5.47 -1.33
C MET A 53 -1.35 5.98 -2.19
N ILE A 54 -1.55 7.07 -2.94
CA ILE A 54 -0.50 7.72 -3.75
C ILE A 54 0.67 8.18 -2.86
N GLU A 55 0.38 8.83 -1.73
CA GLU A 55 1.42 9.20 -0.76
C GLU A 55 2.21 7.97 -0.27
N SER A 56 1.53 6.85 -0.01
CA SER A 56 2.19 5.62 0.42
C SER A 56 3.16 5.08 -0.62
N LEU A 57 2.78 5.17 -1.91
CA LEU A 57 3.64 4.78 -3.03
C LEU A 57 4.89 5.69 -3.12
N ASN A 58 4.72 7.00 -2.96
CA ASN A 58 5.85 7.94 -2.97
C ASN A 58 6.84 7.63 -1.83
N PHE A 59 6.35 7.33 -0.61
CA PHE A 59 7.22 6.95 0.50
C PHE A 59 7.95 5.63 0.26
N ILE A 60 7.32 4.67 -0.41
CA ILE A 60 7.96 3.41 -0.80
C ILE A 60 9.09 3.69 -1.81
N ASP A 61 8.84 4.51 -2.82
CA ASP A 61 9.83 4.88 -3.84
C ASP A 61 11.05 5.59 -3.21
N ASP A 62 10.81 6.59 -2.36
CA ASP A 62 11.85 7.33 -1.63
C ASP A 62 12.73 6.42 -0.77
N ALA A 63 12.16 5.38 -0.17
CA ALA A 63 12.89 4.41 0.63
C ALA A 63 13.72 3.46 -0.26
N LEU A 64 13.15 2.99 -1.38
CA LEU A 64 13.80 2.07 -2.31
C LEU A 64 14.99 2.70 -3.04
N ILE A 65 14.91 3.98 -3.43
CA ILE A 65 16.00 4.70 -4.11
C ILE A 65 17.30 4.70 -3.27
N LYS A 66 17.19 4.64 -1.94
CA LYS A 66 18.35 4.68 -1.02
C LYS A 66 19.03 3.32 -0.85
N VAL A 67 18.32 2.21 -1.10
CA VAL A 67 18.78 0.84 -0.86
C VAL A 67 20.08 0.50 -1.61
N PRO A 68 20.24 0.77 -2.92
CA PRO A 68 21.48 0.45 -3.64
C PRO A 68 22.71 1.14 -3.05
N GLY A 69 22.56 2.38 -2.56
CA GLY A 69 23.63 3.11 -1.90
C GLY A 69 24.06 2.45 -0.59
N MET A 70 23.08 2.03 0.22
CA MET A 70 23.33 1.31 1.48
C MET A 70 24.06 -0.01 1.24
N VAL A 71 23.63 -0.79 0.23
CA VAL A 71 24.30 -2.04 -0.16
C VAL A 71 25.74 -1.81 -0.58
N ARG A 72 26.01 -0.84 -1.46
CA ARG A 72 27.38 -0.54 -1.92
C ARG A 72 28.29 -0.06 -0.80
N SER A 73 27.75 0.71 0.15
CA SER A 73 28.51 1.24 1.29
C SER A 73 28.74 0.23 2.42
N GLY A 74 28.08 -0.94 2.38
CA GLY A 74 28.12 -1.90 3.48
C GLY A 74 27.38 -1.44 4.74
N ASN A 75 26.49 -0.43 4.63
CA ASN A 75 25.70 0.08 5.75
C ASN A 75 24.52 -0.85 6.05
N ASP A 76 24.80 -1.96 6.73
CA ASP A 76 23.80 -2.98 7.08
C ASP A 76 22.72 -2.47 8.03
N ALA A 77 23.04 -1.53 8.94
CA ALA A 77 22.05 -0.95 9.85
C ALA A 77 21.04 -0.10 9.08
N GLY A 78 21.51 0.82 8.25
CA GLY A 78 20.63 1.63 7.41
C GLY A 78 19.83 0.79 6.42
N LEU A 79 20.41 -0.30 5.91
CA LEU A 79 19.70 -1.24 5.05
C LEU A 79 18.53 -1.93 5.78
N ARG A 80 18.71 -2.35 7.04
CA ARG A 80 17.63 -2.91 7.86
C ARG A 80 16.51 -1.90 8.07
N ASP A 81 16.85 -0.67 8.47
CA ASP A 81 15.88 0.39 8.70
C ASP A 81 15.08 0.71 7.42
N ALA A 82 15.75 0.74 6.26
CA ALA A 82 15.10 0.96 4.98
C ALA A 82 14.15 -0.20 4.61
N VAL A 83 14.57 -1.45 4.80
CA VAL A 83 13.72 -2.63 4.54
C VAL A 83 12.48 -2.64 5.44
N GLU A 84 12.64 -2.34 6.73
CA GLU A 84 11.54 -2.26 7.68
C GLU A 84 10.58 -1.10 7.37
N ALA A 85 11.12 0.05 6.96
CA ALA A 85 10.32 1.18 6.51
C ALA A 85 9.47 0.82 5.28
N VAL A 86 10.08 0.19 4.26
CA VAL A 86 9.34 -0.26 3.07
C VAL A 86 8.24 -1.26 3.47
N ARG A 87 8.58 -2.26 4.30
CA ARG A 87 7.60 -3.25 4.79
C ARG A 87 6.40 -2.59 5.44
N THR A 88 6.65 -1.69 6.39
CA THR A 88 5.60 -0.96 7.12
C THR A 88 4.71 -0.16 6.17
N ARG A 89 5.30 0.44 5.12
CA ARG A 89 4.53 1.21 4.13
C ARG A 89 3.72 0.33 3.18
N VAL A 90 4.23 -0.84 2.80
CA VAL A 90 3.47 -1.82 2.01
C VAL A 90 2.28 -2.34 2.82
N ASP A 91 2.48 -2.69 4.09
CA ASP A 91 1.40 -3.11 4.98
C ASP A 91 0.36 -1.97 5.18
N GLY A 92 0.85 -0.73 5.28
CA GLY A 92 0.02 0.47 5.35
C GLY A 92 -0.81 0.72 4.08
N LEU A 93 -0.21 0.53 2.90
CA LEU A 93 -0.87 0.63 1.60
C LEU A 93 -2.01 -0.39 1.49
N GLU A 94 -1.73 -1.65 1.84
CA GLU A 94 -2.73 -2.72 1.85
C GLU A 94 -3.90 -2.36 2.78
N SER A 95 -3.60 -1.88 3.98
CA SER A 95 -4.60 -1.47 4.97
C SER A 95 -5.48 -0.33 4.44
N ARG A 96 -4.89 0.68 3.78
CA ARG A 96 -5.61 1.78 3.12
C ARG A 96 -6.52 1.27 2.01
N PHE A 97 -6.00 0.38 1.17
CA PHE A 97 -6.76 -0.22 0.09
C PHE A 97 -7.96 -1.04 0.60
N LYS A 98 -7.78 -1.84 1.66
CA LYS A 98 -8.87 -2.58 2.31
C LYS A 98 -9.95 -1.66 2.89
N ARG A 99 -9.57 -0.56 3.54
CA ARG A 99 -10.53 0.45 4.02
C ARG A 99 -11.32 1.10 2.90
N ARG A 100 -10.65 1.46 1.80
CA ARG A 100 -11.32 1.98 0.59
C ARG A 100 -12.34 0.98 0.07
N LYS A 101 -11.98 -0.31 -0.04
CA LYS A 101 -12.92 -1.35 -0.48
C LYS A 101 -14.15 -1.43 0.44
N ALA A 102 -13.94 -1.48 1.76
CA ALA A 102 -15.04 -1.53 2.73
C ALA A 102 -15.97 -0.31 2.66
N ALA A 103 -15.40 0.88 2.39
CA ALA A 103 -16.20 2.11 2.19
C ALA A 103 -17.06 2.04 0.93
N ILE A 104 -16.55 1.48 -0.17
CA ILE A 104 -17.28 1.33 -1.44
C ILE A 104 -18.38 0.26 -1.34
N THR A 105 -18.10 -0.86 -0.68
CA THR A 105 -19.04 -1.98 -0.56
C THR A 105 -20.05 -1.82 0.58
N GLY A 106 -19.90 -0.78 1.42
CA GLY A 106 -20.75 -0.57 2.60
C GLY A 106 -20.58 -1.64 3.69
N THR A 107 -19.58 -2.53 3.58
CA THR A 107 -19.33 -3.61 4.54
C THR A 107 -18.43 -3.19 5.72
N GLY A 108 -18.32 -1.87 5.96
CA GLY A 108 -17.43 -1.27 6.96
C GLY A 108 -18.09 -0.85 8.27
N LEU A 109 -19.27 -1.39 8.60
CA LEU A 109 -19.96 -1.20 9.89
C LEU A 109 -19.68 -2.39 10.83
#